data_AF-A0A379GD85-F1
#
_entry.id   AF-A0A379GD85-F1
#
_cell.length_a   1.000
_cell.length_b   1.000
_cell.length_c   1.000
_cell.angle_alpha   90.00
_cell.angle_beta   90.00
_cell.angle_gamma   90.00
#
_symmetry.space_group_name_H-M   'P 1'
#
loop_
_entity.id
_entity.type
_entity.pdbx_description
1 polymer ?
#
loop_
_entity_poly.entity_id
_entity_poly.type
_entity_poly.pdbx_seq_one_letter_code
_entity_poly.pdbx_strand_id
1 'polypeptide(L)'
;MAKSQADRIVEKRGPAIAQAFDAEGKPTKAAEGWARGNGITVDQAERLSTDKGEWLFYRAEVKGEAVNQLLAGMVSNALAKTAYP
;
A
#
# COMPACT_ATOMS: atom_id res chain seq x y z
N MET A 1 27.71 -1.06 -0.17
CA MET A 1 27.00 -0.02 0.60
C MET A 1 25.53 -0.10 0.22
N ALA A 2 24.73 -0.80 1.03
CA ALA A 2 23.32 -1.02 0.76
C ALA A 2 22.56 0.30 0.99
N LYS A 3 21.97 0.85 -0.07
CA LYS A 3 21.06 1.99 0.04
C LYS A 3 19.82 1.49 0.79
N SER A 4 19.77 1.70 2.10
CA SER A 4 18.54 1.57 2.87
C SER A 4 17.48 2.39 2.15
N GLN A 5 16.44 1.73 1.64
CA GLN A 5 15.31 2.43 1.07
C GLN A 5 14.72 3.23 2.24
N ALA A 6 14.86 4.56 2.20
CA ALA A 6 14.29 5.42 3.22
C ALA A 6 12.81 5.06 3.37
N ASP A 7 12.34 4.91 4.61
CA ASP A 7 10.93 4.65 4.90
C ASP A 7 10.09 5.66 4.13
N ARG A 8 9.40 5.16 3.10
CA ARG A 8 8.64 6.02 2.19
C ARG A 8 7.21 6.01 2.65
N ILE A 9 6.83 7.13 3.23
CA ILE A 9 5.44 7.46 3.50
C ILE A 9 4.78 7.72 2.15
N VAL A 10 3.94 6.80 1.70
CA VAL A 10 3.16 6.95 0.47
C VAL A 10 1.76 7.42 0.85
N GLU A 11 1.48 8.68 0.54
CA GLU A 11 0.17 9.28 0.75
C GLU A 11 -0.76 8.87 -0.41
N LYS A 12 -1.72 7.99 -0.12
CA LYS A 12 -2.72 7.55 -1.09
C LYS A 12 -4.01 8.34 -0.86
N ARG A 13 -4.49 8.98 -1.92
CA ARG A 13 -5.83 9.60 -1.97
C ARG A 13 -6.78 8.62 -2.62
N GLY A 14 -7.92 8.42 -1.99
CA GLY A 14 -8.99 7.56 -2.44
C GLY A 14 -10.11 8.33 -3.14
N PRO A 15 -11.26 7.67 -3.36
CA PRO A 15 -12.44 8.32 -3.89
C PRO A 15 -12.96 9.40 -2.92
N ALA A 16 -13.75 10.34 -3.44
CA ALA A 16 -14.45 11.32 -2.63
C ALA A 16 -15.35 10.61 -1.61
N ILE A 17 -15.53 11.15 -0.39
CA ILE A 17 -16.41 10.58 0.64
C ILE A 17 -17.82 10.37 0.10
N ALA A 18 -18.31 11.31 -0.72
CA ALA A 18 -19.60 11.22 -1.39
C ALA A 18 -19.73 10.03 -2.37
N GLN A 19 -18.62 9.47 -2.85
CA GLN A 19 -18.59 8.24 -3.65
C GLN A 19 -18.08 7.03 -2.86
N ALA A 20 -17.43 7.27 -1.73
CA ALA A 20 -16.88 6.25 -0.86
C ALA A 20 -17.94 5.66 0.05
N PHE A 21 -18.98 6.40 0.38
CA PHE A 21 -20.10 5.95 1.20
C PHE A 21 -21.41 6.11 0.44
N ASP A 22 -22.29 5.12 0.57
CA ASP A 22 -23.64 5.16 0.02
C ASP A 22 -24.60 5.96 0.93
N ALA A 23 -25.85 6.14 0.52
CA ALA A 23 -26.88 6.84 1.28
C ALA A 23 -27.17 6.20 2.66
N GLU A 24 -26.85 4.92 2.82
CA GLU A 24 -26.93 4.20 4.11
C GLU A 24 -25.70 4.40 5.01
N GLY A 25 -24.68 5.16 4.57
CA GLY A 25 -23.41 5.32 5.29
C GLY A 25 -22.49 4.10 5.21
N LYS A 26 -22.79 3.13 4.34
CA LYS A 26 -21.96 1.94 4.10
C LYS A 26 -20.88 2.24 3.07
N PRO A 27 -19.63 1.75 3.25
CA PRO A 27 -18.59 1.92 2.26
C PRO A 27 -18.98 1.27 0.94
N THR A 28 -18.76 1.97 -0.17
CA THR A 28 -19.01 1.45 -1.51
C THR A 28 -17.92 0.49 -1.93
N LYS A 29 -18.19 -0.34 -2.95
CA LYS A 29 -17.18 -1.25 -3.52
C LYS A 29 -15.90 -0.52 -3.96
N ALA A 30 -16.00 0.74 -4.38
CA ALA A 30 -14.86 1.57 -4.75
C ALA A 30 -13.99 1.90 -3.52
N ALA A 31 -14.60 2.30 -2.41
CA ALA A 31 -13.89 2.53 -1.16
C ALA A 31 -13.28 1.24 -0.61
N GLU A 32 -14.04 0.14 -0.59
CA GLU A 32 -13.55 -1.17 -0.14
C GLU A 32 -12.37 -1.67 -1.00
N GLY A 33 -12.48 -1.56 -2.32
CA GLY A 33 -11.42 -1.96 -3.25
C GLY A 33 -10.16 -1.10 -3.09
N TRP A 34 -10.33 0.21 -2.91
CA TRP A 34 -9.21 1.10 -2.63
C TRP A 34 -8.55 0.79 -1.29
N ALA A 35 -9.33 0.59 -0.23
CA ALA A 35 -8.82 0.27 1.10
C ALA A 35 -8.06 -1.08 1.08
N ARG A 36 -8.65 -2.12 0.47
CA ARG A 36 -7.99 -3.42 0.26
C ARG A 36 -6.69 -3.29 -0.53
N GLY A 37 -6.66 -2.47 -1.58
CA GLY A 37 -5.45 -2.18 -2.36
C GLY A 37 -4.37 -1.42 -1.60
N ASN A 38 -4.72 -0.83 -0.44
CA ASN A 38 -3.80 -0.21 0.50
C ASN A 38 -3.46 -1.11 1.70
N GLY A 39 -4.06 -2.29 1.79
CA GLY A 39 -3.90 -3.19 2.94
C GLY A 39 -4.62 -2.71 4.20
N ILE A 40 -5.62 -1.82 4.07
CA ILE A 40 -6.42 -1.29 5.17
C ILE A 40 -7.91 -1.51 4.97
N THR A 41 -8.71 -1.26 6.00
CA THR A 41 -10.16 -1.14 5.87
C THR A 41 -10.58 0.32 5.66
N VAL A 42 -11.77 0.56 5.12
CA VAL A 42 -12.29 1.92 4.90
C VAL A 42 -12.42 2.70 6.21
N ASP A 43 -12.63 2.00 7.32
CA ASP A 43 -12.69 2.59 8.66
C ASP A 43 -11.33 3.10 9.15
N GLN A 44 -10.23 2.46 8.72
CA GLN A 44 -8.87 2.92 9.01
C GLN A 44 -8.41 4.07 8.12
N ALA A 45 -9.19 4.43 7.09
CA ALA A 45 -8.87 5.54 6.22
C ALA A 45 -9.27 6.86 6.87
N GLU A 46 -8.38 7.84 6.79
CA GLU A 46 -8.66 9.21 7.20
C GLU A 46 -9.55 9.91 6.17
N ARG A 47 -10.27 10.94 6.61
CA ARG A 47 -11.11 11.76 5.73
C ARG A 47 -10.48 13.14 5.60
N LEU A 48 -10.03 13.48 4.40
CA LEU A 48 -9.48 14.78 4.09
C LEU A 48 -10.58 15.68 3.55
N SER A 49 -11.08 16.57 4.40
CA SER A 49 -12.02 17.63 4.03
C SER A 49 -11.27 18.84 3.52
N THR A 50 -11.56 19.30 2.31
CA THR A 50 -11.04 20.56 1.75
C THR A 50 -12.19 21.36 1.15
N ASP A 51 -11.97 22.63 0.79
CA ASP A 51 -12.99 23.50 0.17
C ASP A 51 -13.60 22.94 -1.12
N LYS A 52 -12.95 21.95 -1.75
CA LYS A 52 -13.44 21.29 -2.97
C LYS A 52 -14.24 20.00 -2.72
N GLY A 53 -14.35 19.57 -1.46
CA GLY A 53 -15.03 18.33 -1.07
C GLY A 53 -14.25 17.50 -0.06
N GLU A 54 -14.80 16.34 0.28
CA GLU A 54 -14.18 15.38 1.20
C GLU A 54 -13.65 14.17 0.42
N TRP A 55 -12.45 13.70 0.74
CA TRP A 55 -11.84 12.50 0.14
C TRP A 55 -11.33 11.52 1.19
N LEU A 56 -11.32 10.23 0.84
CA LEU A 56 -10.56 9.26 1.62
C LEU A 56 -9.06 9.51 1.46
N PHE A 57 -8.34 9.45 2.56
CA PHE A 57 -6.91 9.66 2.64
C PHE A 57 -6.29 8.57 3.51
N TYR A 58 -5.19 8.00 3.04
CA TYR A 58 -4.45 7.04 3.85
C TYR A 58 -2.96 7.22 3.64
N ARG A 59 -2.25 7.23 4.76
CA ARG A 59 -0.81 7.30 4.80
C ARG A 59 -0.24 5.89 4.94
N ALA A 60 0.12 5.28 3.82
CA ALA A 60 0.75 3.97 3.83
C ALA A 60 2.25 4.11 4.13
N GLU A 61 2.69 3.62 5.28
CA GLU A 61 4.11 3.46 5.56
C GLU A 61 4.63 2.23 4.82
N VAL A 62 5.25 2.45 3.66
CA VAL A 62 5.98 1.38 2.98
C VAL A 62 7.33 1.25 3.67
N LYS A 63 7.34 0.46 4.74
CA LYS A 63 8.61 -0.05 5.29
C LYS A 63 9.28 -0.80 4.17
N GLY A 64 10.46 -0.32 3.76
CA GLY A 64 11.23 -0.94 2.68
C GLY A 64 11.45 -2.40 3.01
N GLU A 65 10.63 -3.28 2.43
CA GLU A 65 10.75 -4.72 2.62
C GLU A 65 12.17 -5.09 2.25
N ALA A 66 12.90 -5.59 3.25
CA ALA A 66 14.35 -5.68 3.20
C ALA A 66 14.78 -6.43 1.94
N VAL A 67 15.47 -5.72 1.05
CA VAL A 67 16.16 -6.27 -0.14
C VAL A 67 17.05 -7.48 0.21
N ASN A 68 17.37 -7.67 1.50
CA ASN A 68 18.05 -8.85 2.01
C ASN A 68 17.28 -10.17 1.86
N GLN A 69 15.94 -10.19 1.80
CA GLN A 69 15.21 -11.45 1.51
C GLN A 69 15.25 -11.80 0.01
N LEU A 70 15.25 -10.81 -0.89
CA LEU A 70 15.35 -11.04 -2.32
C LEU A 70 16.75 -11.51 -2.75
N LEU A 71 17.81 -11.01 -2.10
CA LEU A 71 19.18 -11.44 -2.38
C LEU A 71 19.48 -12.86 -1.88
N ALA A 72 18.94 -13.27 -0.73
CA ALA A 72 19.11 -14.64 -0.24
C ALA A 72 18.51 -15.69 -1.20
N GLY A 73 17.35 -15.39 -1.80
CA GLY A 73 16.74 -16.27 -2.81
C GLY A 73 17.54 -16.39 -4.11
N MET A 74 18.18 -15.31 -4.57
CA MET A 74 18.97 -15.33 -5.80
C MET A 74 20.32 -16.04 -5.65
N VAL A 75 21.00 -15.91 -4.51
CA VAL A 75 22.29 -16.59 -4.27
C VAL A 75 22.10 -18.11 -4.15
N SER A 76 21.02 -18.58 -3.51
CA SER A 76 20.69 -20.00 -3.48
C SER A 76 20.38 -20.58 -4.87
N ASN A 77 19.75 -19.80 -5.76
CA ASN A 77 19.45 -20.27 -7.12
C ASN A 77 20.70 -20.28 -8.02
N ALA A 78 21.62 -19.33 -7.83
CA ALA A 78 22.88 -19.28 -8.57
C ALA A 78 23.81 -20.45 -8.21
N LEU A 79 23.89 -20.83 -6.93
CA LEU A 79 24.71 -21.97 -6.49
C LEU A 79 24.13 -23.33 -6.92
N ALA A 80 22.81 -23.45 -7.02
CA ALA A 80 22.16 -24.66 -7.52
C ALA A 80 22.39 -24.90 -9.03
N LYS A 81 22.78 -23.87 -9.79
CA LYS A 81 22.97 -23.95 -11.24
C LYS A 81 24.44 -24.07 -11.68
N THR A 82 25.38 -24.09 -10.74
CA THR A 82 26.83 -24.30 -11.01
C THR A 82 27.39 -25.60 -10.43
N ALA A 83 26.53 -26.49 -9.90
CA ALA A 83 26.93 -27.88 -9.66
C ALA A 83 26.97 -28.62 -11.02
N TYR A 84 28.14 -28.51 -11.64
CA TYR A 84 28.56 -29.19 -12.86
C TYR A 84 28.60 -30.73 -12.64
N PRO A 85 28.13 -31.58 -13.58
CA PRO A 85 28.45 -33.02 -13.61
C PRO A 85 29.86 -33.29 -14.14
#